data_AF-A0A2N5FK34-F1
#
_entry.id   AF-A0A2N5FK34-F1
#
_cell.length_a   1.000
_cell.length_b   1.000
_cell.length_c   1.000
_cell.angle_alpha   90.00
_cell.angle_beta   90.00
_cell.angle_gamma   90.00
#
_symmetry.space_group_name_H-M   'P 1'
#
loop_
_entity.id
_entity.type
_entity.pdbx_description
1 polymer ?
#
loop_
_entity_poly.entity_id
_entity_poly.type
_entity_poly.pdbx_seq_one_letter_code
_entity_poly.pdbx_strand_id
1 'polypeptide(L)' 'MGKTVTFSVGTKYEDSKQTETFTFEKLGIDEDMDETKLKKVIDDIFQAWVWDKLNISYSIVIDGEDALGIGDF' A
#
# COMPACT_ATOMS: atom_id res chain seq x y z
N MET A 1 -18.82 -17.46 2.52
CA MET A 1 -18.27 -16.09 2.68
C MET A 1 -16.78 -16.28 2.83
N GLY A 2 -15.98 -15.82 1.87
CA GLY A 2 -14.52 -16.01 1.90
C GLY A 2 -13.85 -15.07 2.89
N LYS A 3 -12.62 -15.42 3.31
CA LYS A 3 -11.80 -14.56 4.18
C LYS A 3 -11.39 -13.27 3.45
N THR A 4 -11.35 -12.17 4.21
CA THR A 4 -10.92 -10.85 3.72
C THR A 4 -9.83 -10.27 4.61
N VAL A 5 -8.98 -9.45 4.02
CA VAL A 5 -7.95 -8.66 4.72
C VAL A 5 -8.10 -7.19 4.36
N THR A 6 -7.91 -6.32 5.34
CA THR A 6 -7.96 -4.87 5.14
C THR A 6 -6.59 -4.30 5.41
N PHE A 7 -6.00 -3.65 4.41
CA PHE A 7 -4.77 -2.91 4.53
C PHE A 7 -5.08 -1.45 4.82
N SER A 8 -4.27 -0.84 5.67
CA SER A 8 -4.40 0.57 6.02
C SER A 8 -3.03 1.15 6.28
N VAL A 9 -2.68 2.21 5.55
CA VAL A 9 -1.46 3.00 5.77
C VAL A 9 -1.86 4.45 5.90
N GLY A 10 -1.35 5.12 6.92
CA GLY A 10 -1.47 6.56 7.09
C GLY A 10 -0.08 7.17 7.16
N THR A 11 0.12 8.30 6.49
CA THR A 11 1.33 9.10 6.71
C THR A 11 1.11 10.08 7.85
N LYS A 12 2.17 10.78 8.27
CA LYS A 12 2.09 11.80 9.34
C LYS A 12 1.23 13.02 8.97
N TYR A 13 0.78 13.11 7.73
CA TYR A 13 -0.12 14.15 7.26
C TYR A 13 -1.56 13.62 7.37
N GLU A 14 -2.40 14.33 8.13
CA GLU A 14 -3.73 13.89 8.58
C GLU A 14 -4.67 13.40 7.45
N ASP A 15 -4.46 13.85 6.21
CA ASP A 15 -5.33 13.53 5.06
C ASP A 15 -4.86 12.34 4.21
N SER A 16 -3.67 11.77 4.46
CA SER A 16 -3.06 10.74 3.61
C SER A 16 -3.26 9.33 4.14
N LYS A 17 -4.46 9.01 4.63
CA LYS A 17 -4.81 7.64 5.05
C LYS A 17 -5.41 6.87 3.88
N GLN A 18 -4.71 5.83 3.42
CA GLN A 18 -5.22 4.90 2.43
C GLN A 18 -5.64 3.61 3.12
N THR A 19 -6.88 3.18 2.87
CA THR A 19 -7.44 1.93 3.37
C THR A 19 -8.05 1.17 2.20
N GLU A 20 -7.68 -0.09 2.04
CA GLU A 20 -8.16 -0.94 0.96
C GLU A 20 -8.44 -2.36 1.47
N THR A 21 -9.58 -2.92 1.09
CA THR A 21 -9.99 -4.26 1.53
C THR A 21 -9.92 -5.23 0.36
N PHE A 22 -9.30 -6.38 0.60
CA PHE A 22 -9.09 -7.43 -0.37
C PHE A 22 -9.69 -8.75 0.12
N THR A 23 -10.17 -9.55 -0.82
CA THR A 23 -10.53 -10.95 -0.59
C THR A 23 -9.29 -11.83 -0.75
N PHE A 24 -9.22 -12.93 -0.01
CA PHE A 24 -8.11 -13.89 -0.13
C PHE A 24 -7.96 -14.41 -1.57
N GLU A 25 -9.08 -14.67 -2.24
CA GLU A 25 -9.12 -15.08 -3.65
C GLU A 25 -8.44 -14.06 -4.58
N LYS A 26 -8.68 -12.75 -4.37
CA LYS A 26 -8.08 -11.68 -5.18
C LYS A 26 -6.58 -11.52 -4.93
N LEU A 27 -6.11 -11.92 -3.75
CA LEU A 27 -4.70 -11.96 -3.39
C LEU A 27 -4.02 -13.29 -3.77
N GLY A 28 -4.77 -14.26 -4.31
CA GLY A 28 -4.26 -15.60 -4.60
C GLY A 28 -3.85 -16.38 -3.35
N ILE A 29 -4.42 -16.04 -2.19
CA ILE A 29 -4.12 -16.69 -0.91
C ILE A 29 -5.07 -17.88 -0.74
N ASP A 30 -4.49 -19.05 -0.49
CA ASP A 30 -5.23 -20.25 -0.14
C ASP A 30 -5.82 -20.15 1.27
N GLU A 31 -7.11 -20.44 1.44
CA GLU A 31 -7.81 -20.29 2.72
C GLU A 31 -7.43 -21.36 3.78
N ASP A 32 -6.85 -22.48 3.33
CA ASP A 32 -6.34 -23.60 4.14
C ASP A 32 -4.85 -23.44 4.49
N MET A 33 -4.23 -22.34 4.06
CA MET A 33 -2.82 -22.06 4.33
C MET A 33 -2.54 -21.92 5.84
N ASP A 34 -1.45 -22.56 6.30
CA ASP A 34 -0.99 -22.48 7.68
C ASP A 34 -0.82 -21.03 8.16
N GLU A 35 -1.23 -20.72 9.39
CA GLU A 35 -1.24 -19.36 9.94
C GLU A 35 0.13 -18.67 9.85
N THR A 36 1.22 -19.44 10.01
CA THR A 36 2.59 -18.89 9.96
C THR A 36 2.95 -18.46 8.54
N LYS A 37 2.55 -19.26 7.54
CA LYS A 37 2.74 -18.94 6.13
C LYS A 37 1.83 -17.80 5.70
N LEU A 38 0.59 -17.81 6.16
CA LEU A 38 -0.40 -16.78 5.89
C LEU A 38 0.09 -15.40 6.33
N LYS A 39 0.61 -15.28 7.56
CA LYS A 39 1.18 -14.01 8.06
C LYS A 39 2.31 -13.51 7.17
N LYS A 40 3.23 -14.39 6.75
CA LYS A 40 4.35 -14.02 5.89
C LYS A 40 3.90 -13.56 4.50
N VAL A 41 2.93 -14.26 3.90
CA VAL A 41 2.38 -13.89 2.59
C VAL A 41 1.64 -12.55 2.68
N ILE A 42 0.82 -12.35 3.70
CA ILE A 42 0.11 -11.08 3.91
C ILE A 42 1.09 -9.93 4.14
N ASP A 43 2.17 -10.16 4.91
CA ASP A 43 3.21 -9.16 5.14
C ASP A 43 3.91 -8.74 3.84
N ASP A 44 4.30 -9.71 3.00
CA ASP A 44 4.95 -9.46 1.70
C ASP A 44 4.03 -8.66 0.75
N ILE A 45 2.76 -9.06 0.65
CA ILE A 45 1.72 -8.37 -0.12
C ILE A 45 1.49 -6.96 0.42
N PHE A 46 1.42 -6.81 1.75
CA PHE A 46 1.23 -5.50 2.37
C PHE A 46 2.41 -4.58 2.09
N GLN A 47 3.65 -5.07 2.18
CA GLN A 47 4.83 -4.29 1.81
C GLN A 47 4.78 -3.86 0.35
N ALA A 48 4.50 -4.77 -0.58
CA ALA A 48 4.37 -4.44 -2.00
C ALA A 48 3.26 -3.40 -2.26
N TRP A 49 2.11 -3.54 -1.59
CA TRP A 49 1.02 -2.57 -1.66
C TRP A 49 1.42 -1.20 -1.09
N VAL A 50 2.12 -1.16 0.04
CA VAL A 50 2.65 0.08 0.61
C VAL A 50 3.64 0.73 -0.37
N TRP A 51 4.56 -0.03 -0.96
CA TRP A 51 5.51 0.48 -1.96
C TRP A 51 4.81 0.99 -3.22
N ASP A 52 3.77 0.34 -3.71
CA ASP A 52 2.94 0.84 -4.83
C ASP A 52 2.27 2.18 -4.47
N LYS A 53 1.68 2.27 -3.28
CA LYS A 53 1.07 3.53 -2.79
C LYS A 53 2.10 4.63 -2.50
N LEU A 54 3.32 4.26 -2.11
CA LEU A 54 4.44 5.15 -1.84
C LEU A 54 5.31 5.43 -3.07
N ASN A 55 5.05 4.78 -4.21
CA ASN A 55 5.64 5.12 -5.51
C ASN A 55 5.01 6.43 -6.02
N ILE A 56 5.24 7.49 -5.27
CA ILE A 56 4.59 8.78 -5.43
C ILE A 56 5.45 9.60 -6.39
N SER A 57 4.91 9.87 -7.58
CA SER A 57 5.35 11.04 -8.36
C SER A 57 4.88 12.29 -7.60
N TYR A 58 5.80 13.00 -6.96
CA TYR A 58 5.47 14.22 -6.23
C TYR A 58 5.73 15.45 -7.11
N SER A 59 4.89 16.47 -6.97
CA SER A 59 5.14 17.81 -7.52
C SER A 59 4.89 18.79 -6.38
N ILE A 60 5.89 19.61 -6.09
CA ILE A 60 5.83 20.62 -5.03
C ILE A 60 5.66 21.97 -5.73
N VAL A 61 4.46 22.55 -5.63
CA VAL A 61 4.18 23.90 -6.11
C VAL A 61 4.11 24.83 -4.91
N ILE A 62 5.01 25.80 -4.85
CA ILE A 62 4.99 26.88 -3.86
C ILE A 62 4.84 28.18 -4.65
N ASP A 63 3.75 28.89 -4.43
CA ASP A 63 3.48 30.23 -5.00
C ASP A 63 3.69 30.36 -6.52
N GLY A 64 3.30 29.34 -7.30
CA GLY A 64 3.27 29.43 -8.77
C GLY A 64 4.62 29.29 -9.49
N GLU A 65 5.73 29.04 -8.79
CA GLU A 65 7.00 28.64 -9.41
C GLU A 65 7.33 27.18 -9.07
N ASP A 66 7.62 26.41 -10.13
CA ASP A 66 8.02 25.00 -10.05
C ASP A 66 9.37 24.91 -9.33
N ALA A 67 9.37 24.39 -8.10
CA ALA A 67 10.54 24.52 -7.24
C ALA A 67 11.61 23.47 -7.53
N LEU A 68 11.32 22.29 -8.11
CA LEU A 68 12.35 21.27 -8.34
C LEU A 68 12.04 20.34 -9.51
N GLY A 69 12.90 20.42 -10.53
CA GLY A 69 13.05 19.43 -11.58
C GLY A 69 13.40 18.05 -11.03
N ILE A 70 12.78 17.06 -11.67
CA ILE A 70 12.82 15.62 -11.45
C ILE A 70 14.26 15.12 -11.21
N GLY A 71 14.54 14.64 -9.99
CA GLY A 71 15.72 13.85 -9.67
C GLY A 71 15.37 12.37 -9.72
N ASP A 72 16.03 11.64 -10.59
CA ASP A 72 15.95 10.18 -10.78
C ASP A 72 16.54 9.46 -9.55
N PHE A 73 15.82 8.44 -9.06
CA PHE A 73 16.11 7.43 -8.02
C PHE A 73 15.76 7.71 -6.56
#